data_AF-A0A6F9BG75-F1
#
_entry.id   AF-A0A6F9BG75-F1
#
_cell.length_a   1.000
_cell.length_b   1.000
_cell.length_c   1.000
_cell.angle_alpha   90.00
_cell.angle_beta   90.00
_cell.angle_gamma   90.00
#
_symmetry.space_group_name_H-M   'P 1'
#
loop_
_entity.id
_entity.type
_entity.pdbx_description
1 polymer ?
#
loop_
_entity_poly.entity_id
_entity_poly.type
_entity_poly.pdbx_seq_one_letter_code
_entity_poly.pdbx_strand_id
1 'polypeptide(L)'
;QFHSGLYTESCFVLADGKINYPLHPHEWTSDRRCWYEDSVLHVNAFRFPPTEPSSTTRAYYGNVNFFRGPSTTSVKASAKLKQLEEENEDAMFVVVSDVWLDSMEVLEKIHLMFSDPGPSTIQPRIQCCSQEIVVIREDLVNKMSRNGVQLPSSNLDIPNHGHLTPLRLYVSPVFWAYDCALRVYPVPDVIIFADKYDPFNISNTDCLCFNADG
;
A
#
# COMPACT_ATOMS: atom_id res chain seq x y z
N GLN A 1 23.39 0.56 -7.20
CA GLN A 1 22.39 -0.19 -8.00
C GLN A 1 21.07 -0.19 -7.23
N PHE A 2 19.98 0.15 -7.91
CA PHE A 2 18.64 0.23 -7.30
C PHE A 2 17.97 -1.13 -7.38
N HIS A 3 17.27 -1.53 -6.33
CA HIS A 3 16.33 -2.66 -6.39
C HIS A 3 15.01 -2.18 -7.00
N SER A 4 14.23 -3.08 -7.61
CA SER A 4 12.92 -2.76 -8.19
C SER A 4 12.01 -2.02 -7.21
N GLY A 5 11.24 -1.05 -7.70
CA GLY A 5 10.33 -0.25 -6.89
C GLY A 5 10.33 1.23 -7.27
N LEU A 6 9.23 1.91 -6.96
CA LEU A 6 9.06 3.34 -7.20
C LEU A 6 9.47 4.15 -5.95
N TYR A 7 10.68 4.70 -5.97
CA TYR A 7 11.23 5.48 -4.85
C TYR A 7 10.88 6.95 -5.02
N THR A 8 10.16 7.54 -4.06
CA THR A 8 9.88 8.98 -4.00
C THR A 8 10.71 9.64 -2.89
N GLU A 9 10.74 10.98 -2.85
CA GLU A 9 11.44 11.72 -1.80
C GLU A 9 11.00 11.44 -0.36
N SER A 10 9.79 10.89 -0.16
CA SER A 10 9.22 10.62 1.17
C SER A 10 9.21 9.15 1.53
N CYS A 11 9.79 8.30 0.68
CA CYS A 11 9.96 6.89 0.97
C CYS A 11 11.00 6.67 2.09
N PHE A 12 10.69 5.72 2.98
CA PHE A 12 11.69 5.14 3.87
C PHE A 12 12.45 4.03 3.13
N VAL A 13 13.77 4.08 3.17
CA VAL A 13 14.65 3.12 2.48
C VAL A 13 15.72 2.58 3.42
N LEU A 14 16.13 1.35 3.17
CA LEU A 14 17.35 0.77 3.70
C LEU A 14 18.49 1.11 2.74
N ALA A 15 19.45 1.93 3.20
CA ALA A 15 20.68 2.23 2.48
C ALA A 15 21.78 1.24 2.90
N ASP A 16 22.37 0.55 1.92
CA ASP A 16 23.38 -0.50 2.13
C ASP A 16 24.69 -0.21 1.39
N GLY A 17 25.79 -0.55 2.04
CA GLY A 17 27.12 -0.73 1.49
C GLY A 17 28.06 -1.39 2.51
N LYS A 18 29.11 -2.07 2.04
CA LYS A 18 30.04 -2.78 2.93
C LYS A 18 30.95 -1.78 3.67
N ILE A 19 31.17 -2.01 4.96
CA ILE A 19 32.22 -1.33 5.73
C ILE A 19 33.47 -2.21 5.66
N ASN A 20 34.58 -1.72 5.09
CA ASN A 20 35.88 -2.37 5.25
C ASN A 20 36.55 -1.84 6.51
N TYR A 21 36.84 -2.72 7.46
CA TYR A 21 37.99 -2.54 8.34
C TYR A 21 39.23 -3.06 7.63
N PRO A 22 40.39 -2.38 7.68
CA PRO A 22 41.60 -2.91 7.10
C PRO A 22 42.01 -4.16 7.88
N LEU A 23 41.88 -5.33 7.26
CA LEU A 23 42.49 -6.57 7.77
C LEU A 23 44.01 -6.54 7.55
N HIS A 24 44.49 -5.82 6.52
CA HIS A 24 45.92 -5.60 6.23
C HIS A 24 46.20 -4.23 5.55
N PRO A 25 47.40 -3.64 5.70
CA PRO A 25 47.69 -2.27 5.25
C PRO A 25 47.78 -2.04 3.73
N HIS A 26 47.69 -3.06 2.88
CA HIS A 26 48.03 -2.94 1.45
C HIS A 26 47.14 -3.68 0.44
N GLU A 27 45.97 -4.21 0.83
CA GLU A 27 45.00 -4.79 -0.12
C GLU A 27 43.75 -3.91 -0.25
N TRP A 28 43.65 -3.19 -1.37
CA TRP A 28 42.45 -2.46 -1.76
C TRP A 28 41.59 -3.35 -2.66
N THR A 29 40.49 -3.89 -2.14
CA THR A 29 39.49 -4.56 -2.98
C THR A 29 38.58 -3.50 -3.62
N SER A 30 38.44 -3.58 -4.95
CA SER A 30 37.67 -2.65 -5.79
C SER A 30 36.15 -2.85 -5.71
N ASP A 31 35.56 -3.06 -4.53
CA ASP A 31 34.15 -3.50 -4.44
C ASP A 31 33.35 -2.84 -3.29
N ARG A 32 32.36 -2.02 -3.68
CA ARG A 32 31.08 -1.72 -3.00
C ARG A 32 31.12 -1.29 -1.53
N ARG A 33 31.49 -0.03 -1.24
CA ARG A 33 31.35 0.57 0.10
C ARG A 33 30.27 1.64 0.15
N CYS A 34 29.56 1.73 1.27
CA CYS A 34 28.96 2.98 1.74
C CYS A 34 29.99 3.67 2.61
N TRP A 35 30.11 4.98 2.51
CA TRP A 35 31.00 5.75 3.39
C TRP A 35 30.37 7.09 3.72
N TYR A 36 30.79 7.64 4.85
CA TYR A 36 30.38 8.96 5.30
C TYR A 36 31.62 9.82 5.41
N GLU A 37 31.69 10.88 4.62
CA GLU A 37 32.81 11.80 4.55
C GLU A 37 32.27 13.20 4.28
N ASP A 38 32.86 14.23 4.90
CA ASP A 38 32.48 15.63 4.70
C ASP A 38 30.97 15.91 4.82
N SER A 39 30.31 15.26 5.78
CA SER A 39 28.86 15.32 5.99
C SER A 39 27.99 14.73 4.86
N VAL A 40 28.60 14.01 3.92
CA VAL A 40 27.94 13.34 2.81
C VAL A 40 27.92 11.83 3.05
N LEU A 41 26.73 11.24 3.02
CA LEU A 41 26.56 9.79 3.03
C LEU A 41 26.54 9.27 1.58
N HIS A 42 27.58 8.56 1.19
CA HIS A 42 27.69 7.91 -0.10
C HIS A 42 27.04 6.53 -0.03
N VAL A 43 25.94 6.36 -0.76
CA VAL A 43 25.16 5.11 -0.76
C VAL A 43 25.39 4.33 -2.06
N ASN A 44 25.67 3.04 -1.94
CA ASN A 44 25.90 2.18 -3.10
C ASN A 44 24.60 1.54 -3.61
N ALA A 45 23.73 1.11 -2.70
CA ALA A 45 22.42 0.58 -3.02
C ALA A 45 21.41 0.98 -1.96
N PHE A 46 20.16 1.13 -2.37
CA PHE A 46 19.04 1.23 -1.44
C PHE A 46 17.89 0.35 -1.92
N ARG A 47 17.04 -0.01 -0.96
CA ARG A 47 15.87 -0.86 -1.13
C ARG A 47 14.80 -0.47 -0.12
N PHE A 48 13.55 -0.87 -0.34
CA PHE A 48 12.52 -0.77 0.69
C PHE A 48 12.81 -1.69 1.88
N PRO A 49 12.37 -1.32 3.09
CA PRO A 49 12.27 -2.30 4.16
C PRO A 49 11.37 -3.46 3.72
N PRO A 50 11.67 -4.70 4.12
CA PRO A 50 10.85 -5.84 3.74
C PRO A 50 9.44 -5.70 4.30
N THR A 51 8.43 -6.01 3.49
CA THR A 51 7.03 -6.03 3.92
C THR A 51 6.79 -7.23 4.83
N GLU A 52 6.15 -6.99 5.97
CA GLU A 52 5.74 -8.03 6.92
C GLU A 52 4.34 -8.55 6.57
N PRO A 53 4.14 -9.86 6.35
CA PRO A 53 2.81 -10.43 6.13
C PRO A 53 1.87 -10.25 7.32
N SER A 54 0.57 -10.16 7.05
CA SER A 54 -0.46 -10.02 8.10
C SER A 54 -0.43 -11.16 9.13
N SER A 55 -0.03 -12.37 8.72
CA SER A 55 0.13 -13.54 9.58
C SER A 55 1.22 -13.35 10.63
N THR A 56 2.37 -12.79 10.22
CA THR A 56 3.49 -12.45 11.11
C THR A 56 3.10 -11.36 12.11
N THR A 57 2.41 -10.32 11.65
CA THR A 57 1.92 -9.25 12.54
C THR A 57 0.99 -9.80 13.62
N ARG A 58 0.06 -10.68 13.26
CA ARG A 58 -0.84 -11.33 14.22
C ARG A 58 -0.11 -12.27 15.18
N ALA A 59 0.93 -12.97 14.73
CA ALA A 59 1.72 -13.83 15.59
C ALA A 59 2.42 -13.03 16.71
N TYR A 60 2.82 -11.78 16.42
CA TYR A 60 3.50 -10.91 17.38
C TYR A 60 2.53 -10.11 18.26
N TYR A 61 1.51 -9.48 17.67
CA TYR A 61 0.58 -8.58 18.39
C TYR A 61 -0.74 -9.24 18.82
N GLY A 62 -0.96 -10.50 18.45
CA GLY A 62 -2.21 -11.21 18.71
C GLY A 62 -3.37 -10.71 17.83
N ASN A 63 -4.58 -10.70 18.39
CA ASN A 63 -5.83 -10.44 17.65
C ASN A 63 -6.33 -8.99 17.79
N VAL A 64 -5.42 -8.03 17.94
CA VAL A 64 -5.77 -6.60 18.01
C VAL A 64 -6.45 -6.16 16.70
N ASN A 65 -7.57 -5.44 16.80
CA ASN A 65 -8.26 -4.91 15.61
C ASN A 65 -7.63 -3.59 15.13
N PHE A 66 -6.55 -3.69 14.34
CA PHE A 66 -5.92 -2.52 13.72
C PHE A 66 -6.76 -1.89 12.61
N PHE A 67 -7.59 -2.70 11.93
CA PHE A 67 -8.40 -2.28 10.79
C PHE A 67 -9.62 -1.45 11.20
N ARG A 68 -9.91 -1.39 12.51
CA ARG A 68 -11.08 -0.72 13.13
C ARG A 68 -12.38 -1.41 12.71
N GLY A 69 -13.52 -0.73 12.89
CA GLY A 69 -14.84 -1.30 12.69
C GLY A 69 -15.51 -1.78 13.99
N PRO A 70 -16.69 -2.42 13.88
CA PRO A 70 -17.52 -2.76 15.04
C PRO A 70 -16.95 -3.91 15.89
N SER A 71 -16.05 -4.72 15.34
CA SER A 71 -15.42 -5.83 16.07
C SER A 71 -14.36 -5.34 17.06
N THR A 72 -14.33 -5.93 18.26
CA THR A 72 -13.31 -5.63 19.28
C THR A 72 -11.97 -6.34 19.00
N THR A 73 -11.98 -7.39 18.17
CA THR A 73 -10.80 -8.17 17.77
C THR A 73 -10.69 -8.27 16.25
N SER A 74 -9.51 -8.58 15.72
CA SER A 74 -9.31 -8.74 14.27
C SER A 74 -10.30 -9.75 13.70
N VAL A 75 -10.97 -9.37 12.60
CA VAL A 75 -11.94 -10.23 11.89
C VAL A 75 -11.27 -11.50 11.34
N LYS A 76 -9.97 -11.43 11.06
CA LYS A 76 -9.12 -12.56 10.62
C LYS A 76 -9.00 -13.68 11.66
N ALA A 77 -9.29 -13.39 12.92
CA ALA A 77 -9.25 -14.39 14.00
C ALA A 77 -10.59 -15.14 14.16
N SER A 78 -11.65 -14.71 13.46
CA SER A 78 -12.98 -15.29 13.62
C SER A 78 -13.19 -16.49 12.71
N ALA A 79 -13.14 -17.70 13.28
CA ALA A 79 -13.48 -18.93 12.57
C ALA A 79 -14.90 -18.91 11.98
N LYS A 80 -15.84 -18.24 12.67
CA LYS A 80 -17.22 -18.06 12.19
C LYS A 80 -17.27 -17.21 10.92
N LEU A 81 -16.55 -16.09 10.88
CA LEU A 81 -16.54 -15.22 9.69
C LEU A 81 -15.84 -15.92 8.53
N LYS A 82 -14.77 -16.66 8.81
CA LYS A 82 -14.10 -17.48 7.80
C LYS A 82 -15.01 -18.56 7.22
N GLN A 83 -15.80 -19.23 8.06
CA GLN A 83 -16.78 -20.21 7.59
C GLN A 83 -17.85 -19.58 6.68
N LEU A 84 -18.40 -18.41 7.08
CA LEU A 84 -19.39 -17.70 6.27
C LEU A 84 -18.85 -17.23 4.92
N GLU A 85 -17.55 -16.91 4.87
CA GLU A 85 -16.85 -16.58 3.64
C GLU A 85 -16.74 -17.80 2.70
N GLU A 86 -16.38 -18.96 3.26
CA GLU A 86 -16.27 -20.21 2.51
C GLU A 86 -17.64 -20.75 2.06
N GLU A 87 -18.71 -20.48 2.81
CA GLU A 87 -20.07 -20.89 2.47
C GLU A 87 -20.73 -20.02 1.38
N ASN A 88 -20.22 -18.82 1.12
CA ASN A 88 -20.82 -17.85 0.21
C ASN A 88 -19.94 -17.61 -1.03
N GLU A 89 -19.84 -18.63 -1.88
CA GLU A 89 -19.05 -18.58 -3.13
C GLU A 89 -19.58 -17.56 -4.16
N ASP A 90 -20.85 -17.18 -4.06
CA ASP A 90 -21.50 -16.20 -4.95
C ASP A 90 -21.23 -14.73 -4.55
N ALA A 91 -20.53 -14.49 -3.44
CA ALA A 91 -20.21 -13.15 -2.98
C ALA A 91 -19.26 -12.45 -3.97
N MET A 92 -19.71 -11.32 -4.53
CA MET A 92 -18.94 -10.55 -5.51
C MET A 92 -18.92 -9.06 -5.16
N PHE A 93 -17.75 -8.45 -5.26
CA PHE A 93 -17.59 -7.00 -5.25
C PHE A 93 -17.46 -6.49 -6.69
N VAL A 94 -18.31 -5.52 -7.06
CA VAL A 94 -18.16 -4.76 -8.30
C VAL A 94 -17.54 -3.42 -7.95
N VAL A 95 -16.35 -3.17 -8.48
CA VAL A 95 -15.63 -1.91 -8.31
C VAL A 95 -15.71 -1.14 -9.61
N VAL A 96 -16.18 0.11 -9.53
CA VAL A 96 -16.19 1.03 -10.67
C VAL A 96 -15.47 2.30 -10.24
N SER A 97 -14.51 2.73 -11.05
CA SER A 97 -13.79 3.99 -10.85
C SER A 97 -14.30 5.07 -11.82
N ASP A 98 -13.96 6.34 -11.62
CA ASP A 98 -14.26 7.43 -12.58
C ASP A 98 -15.69 7.54 -13.15
N VAL A 99 -16.70 7.20 -12.33
CA VAL A 99 -18.12 7.38 -12.69
C VAL A 99 -18.52 8.86 -12.77
N TRP A 100 -18.82 9.32 -13.98
CA TRP A 100 -19.31 10.68 -14.26
C TRP A 100 -20.83 10.71 -14.08
N LEU A 101 -21.31 11.49 -13.10
CA LEU A 101 -22.73 11.58 -12.72
C LEU A 101 -23.54 12.56 -13.59
N ASP A 102 -22.96 13.00 -14.69
CA ASP A 102 -23.51 14.04 -15.58
C ASP A 102 -24.67 13.54 -16.46
N SER A 103 -24.95 12.23 -16.42
CA SER A 103 -26.11 11.61 -17.06
C SER A 103 -27.13 11.14 -16.01
N MET A 104 -28.38 11.56 -16.19
CA MET A 104 -29.51 11.11 -15.36
C MET A 104 -29.68 9.58 -15.37
N GLU A 105 -29.29 8.90 -16.46
CA GLU A 105 -29.37 7.44 -16.57
C GLU A 105 -28.36 6.72 -15.64
N VAL A 106 -27.19 7.34 -15.43
CA VAL A 106 -26.13 6.82 -14.53
C VAL A 106 -26.53 7.05 -13.07
N LEU A 107 -27.13 8.21 -12.79
CA LEU A 107 -27.60 8.59 -11.47
C LEU A 107 -28.74 7.68 -10.96
N GLU A 108 -29.68 7.30 -11.83
CA GLU A 108 -30.77 6.37 -11.49
C GLU A 108 -30.25 4.96 -11.15
N LYS A 109 -29.27 4.46 -11.91
CA LYS A 109 -28.64 3.14 -11.64
C LYS A 109 -27.84 3.15 -10.34
N ILE A 110 -27.21 4.27 -10.00
CA ILE A 110 -26.41 4.46 -8.77
C ILE A 110 -27.30 4.61 -7.55
N HIS A 111 -28.42 5.35 -7.62
CA HIS A 111 -29.36 5.47 -6.50
C HIS A 111 -29.95 4.12 -6.07
N LEU A 112 -30.17 3.21 -7.02
CA LEU A 112 -30.60 1.84 -6.73
C LEU A 112 -29.53 1.04 -5.97
N MET A 113 -28.23 1.33 -6.17
CA MET A 113 -27.11 0.67 -5.48
C MET A 113 -26.85 1.27 -4.07
N PHE A 114 -27.14 2.56 -3.84
CA PHE A 114 -26.83 3.30 -2.60
C PHE A 114 -28.02 3.49 -1.64
N SER A 115 -29.09 2.73 -1.80
CA SER A 115 -30.32 2.85 -0.99
C SER A 115 -30.17 2.45 0.49
N ASP A 116 -28.96 2.17 0.99
CA ASP A 116 -28.69 1.88 2.41
C ASP A 116 -27.58 2.80 2.98
N PRO A 117 -27.93 4.01 3.47
CA PRO A 117 -26.95 4.99 3.93
C PRO A 117 -26.75 4.91 5.45
N GLY A 118 -25.70 4.22 5.89
CA GLY A 118 -25.15 4.39 7.24
C GLY A 118 -24.43 5.75 7.39
N PRO A 119 -24.47 6.40 8.56
CA PRO A 119 -23.83 7.69 8.75
C PRO A 119 -22.32 7.52 8.97
N SER A 120 -21.58 8.56 8.60
CA SER A 120 -20.16 8.83 8.90
C SER A 120 -19.14 8.35 7.86
N THR A 121 -18.46 9.35 7.28
CA THR A 121 -17.15 9.33 6.62
C THR A 121 -16.82 8.03 5.91
N ILE A 122 -16.89 8.01 4.57
CA ILE A 122 -16.36 6.92 3.73
C ILE A 122 -14.92 6.67 4.17
N GLN A 123 -14.72 5.72 5.08
CA GLN A 123 -13.40 5.27 5.45
C GLN A 123 -12.94 4.38 4.30
N PRO A 124 -11.67 4.48 3.87
CA PRO A 124 -11.14 3.71 2.74
C PRO A 124 -10.98 2.23 3.09
N ARG A 125 -11.82 1.67 3.98
CA ARG A 125 -11.67 0.37 4.62
C ARG A 125 -13.01 -0.34 4.68
N ILE A 126 -13.08 -1.49 4.03
CA ILE A 126 -14.24 -2.36 3.99
C ILE A 126 -13.83 -3.67 4.68
N GLN A 127 -14.63 -4.12 5.64
CA GLN A 127 -14.50 -5.46 6.24
C GLN A 127 -15.60 -6.35 5.67
N CYS A 128 -15.19 -7.43 5.01
CA CYS A 128 -16.11 -8.43 4.51
C CYS A 128 -15.70 -9.80 5.05
N CYS A 129 -16.53 -10.37 5.91
CA CYS A 129 -16.23 -11.64 6.56
C CYS A 129 -14.85 -11.60 7.25
N SER A 130 -13.92 -12.49 6.89
CA SER A 130 -12.57 -12.50 7.45
C SER A 130 -11.56 -11.66 6.66
N GLN A 131 -12.02 -10.93 5.63
CA GLN A 131 -11.19 -10.11 4.76
C GLN A 131 -11.22 -8.61 5.10
N GLU A 132 -10.09 -7.98 4.86
CA GLU A 132 -9.79 -6.57 5.06
C GLU A 132 -9.43 -5.95 3.70
N ILE A 133 -10.28 -5.05 3.21
CA ILE A 133 -10.18 -4.44 1.87
C ILE A 133 -9.97 -2.94 2.01
N VAL A 134 -8.89 -2.42 1.42
CA VAL A 134 -8.59 -0.98 1.39
C VAL A 134 -8.89 -0.42 0.01
N VAL A 135 -9.59 0.71 -0.06
CA VAL A 135 -9.91 1.39 -1.32
C VAL A 135 -9.29 2.78 -1.31
N ILE A 136 -8.47 3.10 -2.31
CA ILE A 136 -7.92 4.44 -2.50
C ILE A 136 -8.28 4.98 -3.87
N ARG A 137 -8.85 6.18 -3.90
CA ARG A 137 -9.07 6.95 -5.12
C ARG A 137 -8.12 8.13 -5.17
N GLU A 138 -7.07 8.01 -5.96
CA GLU A 138 -6.05 9.03 -6.13
C GLU A 138 -5.27 8.75 -7.42
N ASP A 139 -4.76 9.81 -8.05
CA ASP A 139 -3.84 9.73 -9.20
C ASP A 139 -2.41 9.42 -8.71
N LEU A 140 -2.28 8.35 -7.93
CA LEU A 140 -1.13 8.04 -7.11
C LEU A 140 0.05 7.63 -7.98
N VAL A 141 -0.16 6.77 -8.97
CA VAL A 141 0.90 6.28 -9.87
C VAL A 141 1.55 7.46 -10.60
N ASN A 142 0.75 8.39 -11.13
CA ASN A 142 1.27 9.58 -11.78
C ASN A 142 1.98 10.52 -10.79
N LYS A 143 1.44 10.74 -9.59
CA LYS A 143 2.09 11.57 -8.57
C LYS A 143 3.43 10.98 -8.13
N MET A 144 3.51 9.69 -7.89
CA MET A 144 4.77 9.03 -7.52
C MET A 144 5.75 9.01 -8.68
N SER A 145 5.30 8.80 -9.92
CA SER A 145 6.18 8.85 -11.10
C SER A 145 6.79 10.24 -11.32
N ARG A 146 6.02 11.31 -11.08
CA ARG A 146 6.51 12.71 -11.17
C ARG A 146 7.46 13.11 -10.04
N ASN A 147 7.35 12.47 -8.88
CA ASN A 147 8.18 12.74 -7.69
C ASN A 147 9.16 11.60 -7.41
N GLY A 148 9.35 10.71 -8.39
CA GLY A 148 10.23 9.57 -8.30
C GLY A 148 11.68 10.03 -8.40
N VAL A 149 12.53 9.55 -7.49
CA VAL A 149 13.99 9.71 -7.57
C VAL A 149 14.53 9.00 -8.82
N GLN A 150 13.82 7.97 -9.30
CA GLN A 150 14.12 7.26 -10.52
C GLN A 150 12.83 6.89 -11.25
N LEU A 151 12.90 6.86 -12.58
CA LEU A 151 11.84 6.28 -13.41
C LEU A 151 11.72 4.77 -13.11
N PRO A 152 10.49 4.23 -13.01
CA PRO A 152 10.27 2.82 -12.77
C PRO A 152 10.93 1.99 -13.87
N SER A 153 11.57 0.89 -13.46
CA SER A 153 12.25 -0.03 -14.40
C SER A 153 11.27 -0.95 -15.12
N SER A 154 10.07 -1.13 -14.56
CA SER A 154 8.95 -1.88 -15.13
C SER A 154 7.63 -1.26 -14.69
N ASN A 155 6.56 -1.52 -15.44
CA ASN A 155 5.21 -0.98 -15.16
C ASN A 155 4.56 -1.55 -13.88
N LEU A 156 5.19 -2.52 -13.20
CA LEU A 156 4.63 -3.27 -12.07
C LEU A 156 5.29 -2.95 -10.72
N ASP A 157 6.12 -1.89 -10.65
CA ASP A 157 6.72 -1.42 -9.40
C ASP A 157 5.66 -0.72 -8.50
N ILE A 158 4.64 -1.47 -8.07
CA ILE A 158 3.60 -1.00 -7.15
C ILE A 158 4.24 -0.56 -5.83
N PRO A 159 3.64 0.42 -5.15
CA PRO A 159 4.22 1.05 -3.98
C PRO A 159 4.16 0.06 -2.82
N ASN A 160 5.28 -0.62 -2.55
CA ASN A 160 5.40 -1.55 -1.43
C ASN A 160 5.67 -0.75 -0.15
N HIS A 161 4.72 0.11 0.21
CA HIS A 161 4.83 1.01 1.34
C HIS A 161 3.79 0.64 2.38
N GLY A 162 4.17 0.70 3.66
CA GLY A 162 3.21 0.64 4.76
C GLY A 162 2.26 1.85 4.82
N HIS A 163 2.11 2.62 3.74
CA HIS A 163 1.33 3.85 3.65
C HIS A 163 0.85 4.12 2.21
N LEU A 164 -0.42 4.50 2.06
CA LEU A 164 -1.08 4.74 0.77
C LEU A 164 -0.59 6.00 0.03
N THR A 165 0.14 6.89 0.69
CA THR A 165 0.57 8.20 0.16
C THR A 165 2.00 8.48 0.62
N PRO A 166 2.99 7.75 0.09
CA PRO A 166 4.42 7.94 0.37
C PRO A 166 4.94 9.22 -0.33
N LEU A 167 4.25 10.34 -0.18
CA LEU A 167 4.50 11.57 -0.92
C LEU A 167 4.62 12.73 0.06
N ARG A 168 5.31 13.79 -0.38
CA ARG A 168 5.40 15.03 0.38
C ARG A 168 4.01 15.64 0.54
N LEU A 169 3.77 16.30 1.67
CA LEU A 169 2.49 16.96 1.99
C LEU A 169 2.06 18.02 0.95
N TYR A 170 3.00 18.65 0.23
CA TYR A 170 2.66 19.59 -0.83
C TYR A 170 2.21 18.90 -2.14
N VAL A 171 2.53 17.62 -2.32
CA VAL A 171 2.10 16.79 -3.47
C VAL A 171 0.81 16.04 -3.15
N SER A 172 0.73 15.48 -1.94
CA SER A 172 -0.44 14.79 -1.40
C SER A 172 -0.71 15.34 0.00
N PRO A 173 -1.56 16.37 0.12
CA PRO A 173 -1.90 16.95 1.42
C PRO A 173 -2.65 15.94 2.28
N VAL A 174 -2.08 15.64 3.45
CA VAL A 174 -2.68 14.78 4.47
C VAL A 174 -2.83 15.57 5.75
N PHE A 175 -4.02 15.51 6.36
CA PHE A 175 -4.21 16.08 7.68
C PHE A 175 -3.47 15.24 8.72
N TRP A 176 -2.53 15.84 9.45
CA TRP A 176 -1.61 15.09 10.31
C TRP A 176 -2.29 14.20 11.34
N ALA A 177 -3.43 14.63 11.92
CA ALA A 177 -4.16 13.82 12.88
C ALA A 177 -4.78 12.55 12.27
N TYR A 178 -4.95 12.51 10.95
CA TYR A 178 -5.54 11.40 10.19
C TYR A 178 -4.53 10.63 9.32
N ASP A 179 -3.23 10.94 9.42
CA ASP A 179 -2.16 10.19 8.74
C ASP A 179 -2.23 8.68 9.03
N CYS A 180 -2.58 8.33 10.28
CA CYS A 180 -2.74 6.93 10.68
C CYS A 180 -3.84 6.17 9.91
N ALA A 181 -4.82 6.87 9.32
CA ALA A 181 -5.88 6.23 8.53
C ALA A 181 -5.35 5.70 7.18
N LEU A 182 -4.29 6.31 6.65
CA LEU A 182 -3.68 5.99 5.37
C LEU A 182 -2.59 4.90 5.47
N ARG A 183 -2.36 4.34 6.65
CA ARG A 183 -1.39 3.26 6.86
C ARG A 183 -1.88 1.95 6.25
N VAL A 184 -1.00 1.19 5.61
CA VAL A 184 -1.28 -0.14 5.04
C VAL A 184 -0.68 -1.23 5.94
N TYR A 185 -0.70 -0.99 7.26
CA TYR A 185 -0.16 -1.89 8.27
C TYR A 185 -1.21 -2.15 9.36
N PRO A 186 -1.48 -3.42 9.73
CA PRO A 186 -1.05 -4.65 9.07
C PRO A 186 -1.47 -4.70 7.59
N VAL A 187 -0.79 -5.54 6.79
CA VAL A 187 -1.07 -5.69 5.36
C VAL A 187 -2.51 -6.22 5.18
N PRO A 188 -3.38 -5.55 4.40
CA PRO A 188 -4.74 -6.00 4.11
C PRO A 188 -4.75 -7.18 3.11
N ASP A 189 -5.91 -7.80 2.88
CA ASP A 189 -6.04 -8.84 1.85
C ASP A 189 -6.11 -8.23 0.45
N VAL A 190 -6.75 -7.07 0.32
CA VAL A 190 -6.98 -6.42 -0.96
C VAL A 190 -6.74 -4.91 -0.85
N ILE A 191 -6.03 -4.35 -1.82
CA ILE A 191 -5.94 -2.91 -2.04
C ILE A 191 -6.47 -2.62 -3.44
N ILE A 192 -7.54 -1.83 -3.47
CA ILE A 192 -8.19 -1.36 -4.67
C ILE A 192 -7.67 0.04 -4.94
N PHE A 193 -6.93 0.18 -6.03
CA PHE A 193 -6.60 1.47 -6.61
C PHE A 193 -7.75 1.87 -7.55
N ALA A 194 -8.24 3.08 -7.37
CA ALA A 194 -9.12 3.78 -8.30
C ALA A 194 -8.30 4.97 -8.83
N ASP A 195 -7.31 4.62 -9.66
CA ASP A 195 -6.33 5.50 -10.27
C ASP A 195 -6.59 5.59 -11.78
N LYS A 196 -6.27 6.73 -12.39
CA LYS A 196 -6.41 6.96 -13.84
C LYS A 196 -5.39 6.21 -14.67
N TYR A 197 -4.41 5.59 -14.01
CA TYR A 197 -3.43 4.73 -14.65
C TYR A 197 -4.06 3.49 -15.29
N ASP A 198 -3.31 2.82 -16.17
CA ASP A 198 -3.79 1.59 -16.82
C ASP A 198 -4.17 0.52 -15.77
N PRO A 199 -5.20 -0.31 -16.03
CA PRO A 199 -5.57 -1.39 -15.14
C PRO A 199 -4.41 -2.34 -14.86
N PHE A 200 -4.28 -2.76 -13.62
CA PHE A 200 -3.28 -3.74 -13.21
C PHE A 200 -3.83 -4.68 -12.16
N ASN A 201 -3.21 -5.85 -12.04
CA ASN A 201 -3.49 -6.83 -11.01
C ASN A 201 -2.18 -7.49 -10.59
N ILE A 202 -1.80 -7.30 -9.33
CA ILE A 202 -0.54 -7.80 -8.75
C ILE A 202 -0.83 -8.35 -7.37
N SER A 203 -0.20 -9.46 -7.01
CA SER A 203 -0.14 -9.95 -5.64
C SER A 203 1.22 -9.70 -5.01
N ASN A 204 1.24 -9.22 -3.77
CA ASN A 204 2.46 -9.02 -3.00
C ASN A 204 2.20 -9.27 -1.51
N THR A 205 3.00 -10.13 -0.88
CA THR A 205 2.94 -10.40 0.57
C THR A 205 1.50 -10.69 1.06
N ASP A 206 0.83 -11.62 0.36
CA ASP A 206 -0.56 -12.03 0.62
C ASP A 206 -1.62 -10.91 0.48
N CYS A 207 -1.26 -9.81 -0.18
CA CYS A 207 -2.18 -8.73 -0.54
C CYS A 207 -2.38 -8.68 -2.05
N LEU A 208 -3.65 -8.68 -2.48
CA LEU A 208 -4.06 -8.46 -3.86
C LEU A 208 -4.20 -6.95 -4.12
N CYS A 209 -3.34 -6.41 -4.96
CA CYS A 209 -3.37 -5.02 -5.40
C CYS A 209 -3.89 -4.95 -6.83
N PHE A 210 -5.02 -4.29 -7.06
CA PHE A 210 -5.50 -4.09 -8.42
C PHE A 210 -6.02 -2.67 -8.63
N ASN A 211 -5.86 -2.18 -9.86
CA ASN A 211 -6.49 -0.95 -10.31
C ASN A 211 -7.71 -1.33 -11.15
N ALA A 212 -8.89 -0.91 -10.70
CA ALA A 212 -10.12 -1.15 -11.45
C ALA A 212 -10.12 -0.29 -12.72
N ASP A 213 -10.72 -0.80 -13.79
CA ASP A 213 -10.85 -0.05 -15.04
C ASP A 213 -11.69 1.23 -14.84
N GLY A 214 -11.37 2.25 -15.64
CA GLY A 214 -12.09 3.52 -15.68
C GLY A 214 -13.35 3.45 -16.53
#